data_AF-A0A2E1F875-F1
#
_entry.id   AF-A0A2E1F875-F1
#
_cell.length_a   1.000
_cell.length_b   1.000
_cell.length_c   1.000
_cell.angle_alpha   90.00
_cell.angle_beta   90.00
_cell.angle_gamma   90.00
#
_symmetry.space_group_name_H-M   'P 1'
#
loop_
_entity.id
_entity.type
_entity.pdbx_description
1 polymer ?
#
loop_
_entity_poly.entity_id
_entity_poly.type
_entity_poly.pdbx_seq_one_letter_code
_entity_poly.pdbx_strand_id
1 'polypeptide(L)'
;MLIFDLPDLPQQGGHHIRVFENRSIDNDTDNFAPEGNIVGEVPRGTGIIIMANSDVEVFNNLMSGNGTVNLSIVSYSDETDDPNYYPHPKRIQVHSNTYGPGGFDPDINTGDLAKTLFEISNGNMPDIFWDGVAPLSQMIFGQPDDEKLIISEDSEVSFLTISAVKYMMGFSNPIRTNKEEFKGVINPLEPINIDGI
;
A
#
# COMPACT_ATOMS: atom_id res chain seq x y z
N MET A 1 -1.91 1.92 -10.99
CA MET A 1 -3.34 1.90 -10.58
C MET A 1 -3.44 2.43 -9.15
N LEU A 2 -4.36 3.37 -8.89
CA LEU A 2 -4.49 4.03 -7.60
C LEU A 2 -5.82 3.64 -6.94
N ILE A 3 -5.77 3.12 -5.72
CA ILE A 3 -6.92 2.85 -4.86
C ILE A 3 -6.75 3.75 -3.66
N PHE A 4 -7.49 4.85 -3.59
CA PHE A 4 -7.28 5.83 -2.53
C PHE A 4 -8.56 6.47 -2.04
N ASP A 5 -8.51 7.01 -0.82
CA ASP A 5 -9.50 7.90 -0.25
C ASP A 5 -8.82 9.19 0.25
N LEU A 6 -9.49 10.34 0.16
CA LEU A 6 -8.94 11.65 0.58
C LEU A 6 -9.86 12.34 1.59
N PRO A 7 -9.28 13.15 2.50
CA PRO A 7 -10.09 14.00 3.37
C PRO A 7 -10.81 15.10 2.58
N ASP A 8 -11.80 15.73 3.20
CA ASP A 8 -12.53 16.90 2.70
C ASP A 8 -13.26 16.70 1.35
N LEU A 9 -13.60 15.45 1.00
CA LEU A 9 -14.37 15.13 -0.21
C LEU A 9 -15.87 14.96 0.09
N PRO A 10 -16.75 15.33 -0.86
CA PRO A 10 -18.20 15.09 -0.70
C PRO A 10 -18.57 13.60 -0.54
N GLN A 11 -17.72 12.70 -1.04
CA GLN A 11 -17.87 11.26 -0.92
C GLN A 11 -16.55 10.65 -0.46
N GLN A 12 -16.60 9.96 0.68
CA GLN A 12 -15.49 9.35 1.39
C GLN A 12 -15.90 7.96 1.89
N GLY A 13 -14.97 7.26 2.53
CA GLY A 13 -15.19 5.93 3.06
C GLY A 13 -15.08 4.90 1.95
N GLY A 14 -14.10 5.05 1.06
CA GLY A 14 -13.82 4.05 0.03
C GLY A 14 -13.59 2.68 0.69
N HIS A 15 -14.42 1.70 0.34
CA HIS A 15 -14.34 0.37 0.91
C HIS A 15 -14.92 -0.72 0.00
N HIS A 16 -14.65 -1.98 0.34
CA HIS A 16 -15.14 -3.17 -0.35
C HIS A 16 -14.66 -3.23 -1.81
N ILE A 17 -13.36 -3.04 -2.00
CA ILE A 17 -12.72 -2.92 -3.30
C ILE A 17 -12.01 -4.22 -3.64
N ARG A 18 -12.32 -4.79 -4.80
CA ARG A 18 -11.63 -5.98 -5.32
C ARG A 18 -10.82 -5.58 -6.54
N VAL A 19 -9.52 -5.81 -6.48
CA VAL A 19 -8.55 -5.53 -7.53
C VAL A 19 -8.04 -6.85 -8.04
N PHE A 20 -8.58 -7.33 -9.17
CA PHE A 20 -8.25 -8.65 -9.69
C PHE A 20 -8.24 -8.74 -11.20
N GLU A 21 -7.48 -9.70 -11.71
CA GLU A 21 -7.32 -9.98 -13.15
C GLU A 21 -6.79 -8.77 -13.96
N ASN A 22 -6.05 -7.86 -13.31
CA ASN A 22 -5.41 -6.74 -13.97
C ASN A 22 -3.97 -7.07 -14.40
N ARG A 23 -3.49 -6.30 -15.38
CA ARG A 23 -2.08 -6.28 -15.81
C ARG A 23 -1.53 -4.88 -15.56
N SER A 24 -0.73 -4.74 -14.51
CA SER A 24 -0.06 -3.49 -14.14
C SER A 24 1.41 -3.56 -14.58
N ILE A 25 1.65 -3.15 -15.82
CA ILE A 25 2.91 -3.39 -16.54
C ILE A 25 3.54 -2.08 -17.01
N ASP A 26 4.85 -1.95 -16.86
CA ASP A 26 5.67 -0.88 -17.42
C ASP A 26 5.17 0.55 -17.09
N ASN A 27 4.76 0.79 -15.84
CA ASN A 27 4.20 2.08 -15.40
C ASN A 27 5.26 3.20 -15.23
N ASP A 28 6.29 3.25 -16.07
CA ASP A 28 7.47 4.11 -15.91
C ASP A 28 7.33 5.50 -16.56
N THR A 29 6.13 5.85 -17.01
CA THR A 29 5.86 7.19 -17.55
C THR A 29 5.74 8.20 -16.42
N ASP A 30 6.35 9.37 -16.58
CA ASP A 30 6.24 10.47 -15.63
C ASP A 30 4.77 10.84 -15.38
N ASN A 31 4.49 11.21 -14.13
CA ASN A 31 3.17 11.66 -13.74
C ASN A 31 2.82 12.98 -14.44
N PHE A 32 1.58 13.11 -14.90
CA PHE A 32 1.09 14.30 -15.62
C PHE A 32 0.19 15.20 -14.77
N ALA A 33 0.00 14.85 -13.49
CA ALA A 33 -0.78 15.67 -12.59
C ALA A 33 -0.10 17.04 -12.37
N PRO A 34 -0.87 18.13 -12.26
CA PRO A 34 -0.33 19.43 -11.88
C PRO A 34 0.42 19.38 -10.54
N GLU A 35 1.45 20.20 -10.41
CA GLU A 35 2.17 20.36 -9.14
C GLU A 35 1.20 20.77 -8.01
N GLY A 36 1.34 20.14 -6.84
CA GLY A 36 0.45 20.34 -5.70
C GLY A 36 -0.78 19.44 -5.68
N ASN A 37 -1.05 18.65 -6.72
CA ASN A 37 -2.04 17.58 -6.65
C ASN A 37 -1.41 16.35 -5.99
N ILE A 38 -2.11 15.78 -5.01
CA ILE A 38 -1.66 14.57 -4.30
C ILE A 38 -1.32 13.39 -5.24
N VAL A 39 -2.11 13.21 -6.31
CA VAL A 39 -1.85 12.15 -7.28
C VAL A 39 -0.54 12.36 -8.05
N GLY A 40 -0.02 13.59 -8.09
CA GLY A 40 1.28 13.94 -8.66
C GLY A 40 2.45 13.50 -7.80
N GLU A 41 2.21 13.12 -6.55
CA GLU A 41 3.24 12.60 -5.64
C GLU A 41 3.45 11.09 -5.78
N VAL A 42 2.63 10.42 -6.60
CA VAL A 42 2.83 8.99 -6.90
C VAL A 42 4.03 8.86 -7.82
N PRO A 43 5.12 8.18 -7.39
CA PRO A 43 6.32 8.03 -8.18
C PRO A 43 6.04 7.23 -9.46
N ARG A 44 6.70 7.59 -10.57
CA ARG A 44 6.67 6.72 -11.77
C ARG A 44 7.21 5.33 -11.42
N GLY A 45 6.77 4.32 -12.17
CA GLY A 45 7.13 2.94 -11.90
C GLY A 45 6.45 2.36 -10.67
N THR A 46 5.34 2.96 -10.20
CA THR A 46 4.47 2.35 -9.19
C THR A 46 3.40 1.51 -9.88
N GLY A 47 3.31 0.23 -9.55
CA GLY A 47 2.31 -0.68 -10.11
C GLY A 47 0.92 -0.42 -9.54
N ILE A 48 0.65 -0.95 -8.35
CA ILE A 48 -0.58 -0.73 -7.60
C ILE A 48 -0.25 0.03 -6.32
N ILE A 49 -1.05 1.03 -5.97
CA ILE A 49 -0.97 1.71 -4.67
C ILE A 49 -2.35 1.73 -4.02
N ILE A 50 -2.38 1.32 -2.74
CA ILE A 50 -3.52 1.44 -1.85
C ILE A 50 -3.18 2.51 -0.82
N MET A 51 -3.92 3.61 -0.82
CA MET A 51 -3.70 4.73 0.09
C MET A 51 -4.94 5.01 0.94
N ALA A 52 -4.80 4.97 2.27
CA ALA A 52 -5.86 5.33 3.20
C ALA A 52 -7.24 4.69 2.89
N ASN A 53 -7.24 3.42 2.51
CA ASN A 53 -8.45 2.72 2.10
C ASN A 53 -8.73 1.49 2.97
N SER A 54 -9.99 1.06 3.02
CA SER A 54 -10.41 -0.06 3.87
C SER A 54 -10.97 -1.20 3.02
N ASP A 55 -10.86 -2.43 3.49
CA ASP A 55 -11.56 -3.56 2.88
C ASP A 55 -11.18 -3.74 1.41
N VAL A 56 -9.88 -3.94 1.16
CA VAL A 56 -9.33 -4.09 -0.18
C VAL A 56 -8.77 -5.49 -0.36
N GLU A 57 -9.17 -6.17 -1.42
CA GLU A 57 -8.67 -7.48 -1.82
C GLU A 57 -7.90 -7.36 -3.15
N VAL A 58 -6.60 -7.65 -3.14
CA VAL A 58 -5.73 -7.63 -4.33
C VAL A 58 -5.31 -9.05 -4.68
N PHE A 59 -5.82 -9.59 -5.78
CA PHE A 59 -5.54 -10.98 -6.14
C PHE A 59 -5.57 -11.27 -7.64
N ASN A 60 -4.86 -12.30 -8.09
CA ASN A 60 -4.80 -12.71 -9.50
C ASN A 60 -4.39 -11.57 -10.47
N ASN A 61 -3.58 -10.61 -10.02
CA ASN A 61 -3.02 -9.58 -10.89
C ASN A 61 -1.61 -9.96 -11.35
N LEU A 62 -1.21 -9.46 -12.51
CA LEU A 62 0.17 -9.48 -12.98
C LEU A 62 0.78 -8.08 -12.81
N MET A 63 1.83 -7.98 -12.00
CA MET A 63 2.60 -6.74 -11.79
C MET A 63 4.05 -6.96 -12.22
N SER A 64 4.55 -6.21 -13.20
CA SER A 64 5.90 -6.39 -13.73
C SER A 64 6.39 -5.16 -14.47
N GLY A 65 7.70 -4.95 -14.53
CA GLY A 65 8.31 -3.82 -15.23
C GLY A 65 8.06 -2.48 -14.57
N ASN A 66 7.74 -2.45 -13.27
CA ASN A 66 7.47 -1.21 -12.55
C ASN A 66 8.75 -0.71 -11.87
N GLY A 67 9.32 0.41 -12.33
CA GLY A 67 10.64 0.90 -11.93
C GLY A 67 10.82 1.20 -10.44
N THR A 68 9.74 1.54 -9.71
CA THR A 68 9.78 1.86 -8.28
C THR A 68 9.33 0.71 -7.40
N VAL A 69 8.10 0.22 -7.55
CA VAL A 69 7.51 -0.80 -6.67
C VAL A 69 6.29 -1.42 -7.32
N ASN A 70 6.09 -2.73 -7.14
CA ASN A 70 4.97 -3.45 -7.73
C ASN A 70 3.65 -3.16 -6.98
N LEU A 71 3.67 -3.24 -5.64
CA LEU A 71 2.51 -2.95 -4.79
C LEU A 71 2.92 -2.15 -3.54
N SER A 72 2.26 -1.01 -3.33
CA SER A 72 2.41 -0.19 -2.13
C SER A 72 1.11 -0.09 -1.35
N ILE A 73 1.19 -0.21 -0.04
CA ILE A 73 0.10 0.01 0.91
C ILE A 73 0.57 1.14 1.82
N VAL A 74 -0.13 2.28 1.81
CA VAL A 74 0.33 3.50 2.48
C VAL A 74 -0.80 4.22 3.18
N SER A 75 -0.49 4.86 4.28
CA SER A 75 -1.34 5.84 4.93
C SER A 75 -1.30 7.18 4.21
N TYR A 76 -2.33 7.98 4.43
CA TYR A 76 -2.29 9.40 4.09
C TYR A 76 -1.58 10.15 5.22
N SER A 77 -0.50 10.86 4.88
CA SER A 77 0.42 11.46 5.86
C SER A 77 0.02 12.85 6.31
N ASP A 78 -0.77 13.58 5.52
CA ASP A 78 -1.08 14.97 5.85
C ASP A 78 -2.11 15.05 6.97
N GLU A 79 -1.89 16.01 7.88
CA GLU A 79 -2.84 16.30 8.94
C GLU A 79 -4.17 16.78 8.35
N THR A 80 -5.28 16.29 8.89
CA THR A 80 -6.63 16.72 8.53
C THR A 80 -7.50 16.78 9.78
N ASP A 81 -8.37 17.79 9.82
CA ASP A 81 -9.39 17.96 10.86
C ASP A 81 -10.71 17.28 10.48
N ASP A 82 -10.78 16.59 9.34
CA ASP A 82 -11.98 15.90 8.88
C ASP A 82 -12.33 14.72 9.79
N PRO A 83 -13.41 14.80 10.58
CA PRO A 83 -13.75 13.76 11.55
C PRO A 83 -14.28 12.49 10.88
N ASN A 84 -14.62 12.53 9.60
CA ASN A 84 -15.15 11.38 8.86
C ASN A 84 -14.06 10.62 8.08
N TYR A 85 -12.84 11.16 8.04
CA TYR A 85 -11.74 10.57 7.30
C TYR A 85 -10.94 9.56 8.14
N TYR A 86 -10.53 8.46 7.50
CA TYR A 86 -9.68 7.45 8.12
C TYR A 86 -8.39 7.27 7.30
N PRO A 87 -7.23 7.78 7.78
CA PRO A 87 -6.01 7.86 6.99
C PRO A 87 -5.23 6.54 6.88
N HIS A 88 -5.63 5.50 7.60
CA HIS A 88 -4.85 4.26 7.72
C HIS A 88 -5.45 3.14 6.85
N PRO A 89 -4.63 2.36 6.13
CA PRO A 89 -5.10 1.14 5.50
C PRO A 89 -5.56 0.12 6.54
N LYS A 90 -6.74 -0.50 6.32
CA LYS A 90 -7.23 -1.59 7.18
C LYS A 90 -7.96 -2.68 6.38
N ARG A 91 -7.91 -3.92 6.90
CA ARG A 91 -8.50 -5.12 6.29
C ARG A 91 -8.07 -5.31 4.83
N ILE A 92 -6.77 -5.12 4.60
CA ILE A 92 -6.14 -5.29 3.29
C ILE A 92 -5.68 -6.74 3.14
N GLN A 93 -6.03 -7.36 2.02
CA GLN A 93 -5.69 -8.76 1.74
C GLN A 93 -4.99 -8.83 0.38
N VAL A 94 -3.78 -9.37 0.36
CA VAL A 94 -2.96 -9.54 -0.84
C VAL A 94 -2.64 -11.02 -1.01
N HIS A 95 -3.11 -11.62 -2.10
CA HIS A 95 -2.91 -13.05 -2.33
C HIS A 95 -2.94 -13.43 -3.80
N SER A 96 -2.24 -14.50 -4.16
CA SER A 96 -2.31 -15.12 -5.48
C SER A 96 -1.98 -14.16 -6.65
N ASN A 97 -1.09 -13.20 -6.43
CA ASN A 97 -0.63 -12.32 -7.51
C ASN A 97 0.67 -12.85 -8.14
N THR A 98 0.93 -12.46 -9.38
CA THR A 98 2.19 -12.76 -10.08
C THR A 98 3.04 -11.51 -10.17
N TYR A 99 4.29 -11.61 -9.71
CA TYR A 99 5.25 -10.53 -9.67
C TYR A 99 6.39 -10.81 -10.65
N GLY A 100 6.63 -9.87 -11.56
CA GLY A 100 7.83 -9.81 -12.40
C GLY A 100 8.81 -8.76 -11.89
N PRO A 101 9.86 -8.44 -12.66
CA PRO A 101 10.87 -7.45 -12.26
C PRO A 101 10.25 -6.12 -11.82
N GLY A 102 10.75 -5.54 -10.74
CA GLY A 102 10.34 -4.23 -10.27
C GLY A 102 11.43 -3.58 -9.44
N GLY A 103 11.29 -2.29 -9.14
CA GLY A 103 12.19 -1.58 -8.24
C GLY A 103 13.62 -1.35 -8.76
N PHE A 104 13.80 -1.41 -10.08
CA PHE A 104 15.10 -1.28 -10.74
C PHE A 104 15.51 0.16 -11.07
N ASP A 105 14.57 1.11 -11.04
CA ASP A 105 14.79 2.54 -11.32
C ASP A 105 13.81 3.39 -10.48
N PRO A 106 13.96 3.40 -9.15
CA PRO A 106 13.02 4.07 -8.27
C PRO A 106 13.08 5.58 -8.42
N ASP A 107 11.93 6.21 -8.59
CA ASP A 107 11.80 7.66 -8.73
C ASP A 107 11.82 8.36 -7.37
N ILE A 108 13.03 8.54 -6.83
CA ILE A 108 13.27 9.17 -5.53
C ILE A 108 13.09 10.70 -5.52
N ASN A 109 12.69 11.31 -6.63
CA ASN A 109 12.52 12.75 -6.76
C ASN A 109 11.03 13.18 -6.78
N THR A 110 10.10 12.24 -6.90
CA THR A 110 8.65 12.48 -6.90
C THR A 110 8.03 11.95 -5.62
N GLY A 111 7.45 12.85 -4.82
CA GLY A 111 6.86 12.50 -3.52
C GLY A 111 7.85 11.87 -2.53
N ASP A 112 7.35 11.45 -1.37
CA ASP A 112 8.20 10.89 -0.31
C ASP A 112 8.22 9.35 -0.28
N LEU A 113 7.27 8.69 -0.96
CA LEU A 113 7.12 7.23 -0.93
C LEU A 113 8.39 6.49 -1.40
N ALA A 114 8.81 6.73 -2.64
CA ALA A 114 9.95 6.04 -3.23
C ALA A 114 11.24 6.37 -2.51
N LYS A 115 11.44 7.64 -2.15
CA LYS A 115 12.61 8.11 -1.42
C LYS A 115 12.72 7.45 -0.05
N THR A 116 11.65 7.48 0.74
CA THR A 116 11.64 6.85 2.07
C THR A 116 11.91 5.36 1.97
N LEU A 117 11.23 4.67 1.05
CA LEU A 117 11.43 3.24 0.81
C LEU A 117 12.87 2.92 0.38
N PHE A 118 13.45 3.73 -0.51
CA PHE A 118 14.83 3.57 -0.96
C PHE A 118 15.83 3.72 0.20
N GLU A 119 15.65 4.75 1.04
CA GLU A 119 16.53 5.00 2.19
C GLU A 119 16.45 3.86 3.23
N ILE A 120 15.25 3.46 3.65
CA ILE A 120 15.09 2.41 4.68
C ILE A 120 15.51 1.02 4.20
N SER A 121 15.41 0.76 2.90
CA SER A 121 15.76 -0.52 2.29
C SER A 121 17.22 -0.59 1.85
N ASN A 122 17.98 0.50 1.99
CA ASN A 122 19.32 0.67 1.42
C ASN A 122 19.34 0.41 -0.10
N GLY A 123 18.32 0.89 -0.79
CA GLY A 123 18.12 0.77 -2.25
C GLY A 123 17.57 -0.56 -2.74
N ASN A 124 17.28 -1.51 -1.84
CA ASN A 124 16.69 -2.80 -2.22
C ASN A 124 15.16 -2.74 -2.18
N MET A 125 14.56 -2.33 -3.30
CA MET A 125 13.13 -2.13 -3.43
C MET A 125 12.38 -3.49 -3.45
N PRO A 126 11.37 -3.70 -2.58
CA PRO A 126 10.60 -4.95 -2.53
C PRO A 126 9.50 -4.98 -3.61
N ASP A 127 8.89 -6.16 -3.80
CA ASP A 127 7.66 -6.32 -4.58
C ASP A 127 6.47 -5.67 -3.88
N ILE A 128 6.37 -5.91 -2.56
CA ILE A 128 5.29 -5.40 -1.72
C ILE A 128 5.88 -4.52 -0.63
N PHE A 129 5.39 -3.29 -0.54
CA PHE A 129 5.72 -2.35 0.52
C PHE A 129 4.47 -1.98 1.33
N TRP A 130 4.60 -1.98 2.66
CA TRP A 130 3.63 -1.34 3.57
C TRP A 130 4.33 -0.35 4.48
N ASP A 131 3.87 0.89 4.53
CA ASP A 131 4.46 1.94 5.40
C ASP A 131 4.36 1.63 6.91
N GLY A 132 3.54 0.65 7.31
CA GLY A 132 3.41 0.21 8.69
C GLY A 132 2.73 1.22 9.62
N VAL A 133 2.12 2.27 9.05
CA VAL A 133 1.44 3.32 9.80
C VAL A 133 -0.01 2.89 10.05
N ALA A 134 -0.39 2.88 11.32
CA ALA A 134 -1.71 2.53 11.82
C ALA A 134 -2.00 3.34 13.10
N PRO A 135 -3.21 3.26 13.69
CA PRO A 135 -3.44 3.88 15.00
C PRO A 135 -2.39 3.44 16.03
N LEU A 136 -1.96 4.35 16.91
CA LEU A 136 -0.87 4.10 17.86
C LEU A 136 -1.06 2.83 18.70
N SER A 137 -2.30 2.54 19.11
CA SER A 137 -2.64 1.30 19.81
C SER A 137 -2.32 0.06 18.97
N GLN A 138 -2.62 0.07 17.68
CA GLN A 138 -2.35 -1.03 16.77
C GLN A 138 -0.86 -1.19 16.47
N MET A 139 -0.12 -0.08 16.39
CA MET A 139 1.34 -0.12 16.21
C MET A 139 2.07 -0.72 17.42
N ILE A 140 1.52 -0.57 18.63
CA ILE A 140 2.11 -1.09 19.88
C ILE A 140 1.62 -2.51 20.19
N PHE A 141 0.32 -2.77 20.04
CA PHE A 141 -0.33 -4.01 20.49
C PHE A 141 -0.69 -4.97 19.35
N GLY A 142 -0.49 -4.57 18.09
CA GLY A 142 -0.92 -5.29 16.91
C GLY A 142 -2.29 -4.84 16.40
N GLN A 143 -2.53 -5.03 15.11
CA GLN A 143 -3.84 -4.79 14.50
C GLN A 143 -4.86 -5.84 14.98
N PRO A 144 -6.14 -5.47 15.18
CA PRO A 144 -7.22 -6.44 15.37
C PRO A 144 -7.24 -7.49 14.26
N ASP A 145 -7.70 -8.71 14.58
CA ASP A 145 -7.72 -9.82 13.63
C ASP A 145 -8.58 -9.54 12.38
N ASP A 146 -9.62 -8.74 12.52
CA ASP A 146 -10.53 -8.29 11.47
C ASP A 146 -10.07 -7.01 10.76
N GLU A 147 -8.99 -6.36 11.18
CA GLU A 147 -8.45 -5.16 10.54
C GLU A 147 -7.03 -5.36 9.98
N LYS A 148 -6.38 -6.47 10.30
CA LYS A 148 -4.98 -6.69 9.95
C LYS A 148 -4.73 -6.81 8.44
N LEU A 149 -3.52 -6.41 8.05
CA LEU A 149 -2.96 -6.77 6.75
C LEU A 149 -2.73 -8.28 6.68
N ILE A 150 -3.25 -8.92 5.63
CA ILE A 150 -3.00 -10.33 5.32
C ILE A 150 -2.25 -10.42 4.00
N ILE A 151 -1.13 -11.13 4.00
CA ILE A 151 -0.33 -11.43 2.81
C ILE A 151 -0.17 -12.94 2.67
N SER A 152 -0.71 -13.49 1.57
CA SER A 152 -0.62 -14.89 1.20
C SER A 152 -0.09 -15.02 -0.23
N GLU A 153 1.20 -14.71 -0.37
CA GLU A 153 1.94 -14.73 -1.64
C GLU A 153 3.08 -15.76 -1.62
N ASP A 154 3.55 -16.16 -2.80
CA ASP A 154 4.66 -17.11 -2.97
C ASP A 154 5.92 -16.68 -2.21
N SER A 155 6.71 -17.64 -1.72
CA SER A 155 7.86 -17.37 -0.84
C SER A 155 8.94 -16.49 -1.46
N GLU A 156 9.03 -16.44 -2.79
CA GLU A 156 9.98 -15.62 -3.54
C GLU A 156 9.58 -14.14 -3.61
N VAL A 157 8.30 -13.82 -3.43
CA VAL A 157 7.80 -12.45 -3.45
C VAL A 157 8.34 -11.71 -2.23
N SER A 158 9.10 -10.65 -2.49
CA SER A 158 9.74 -9.86 -1.45
C SER A 158 8.76 -8.90 -0.78
N PHE A 159 8.91 -8.70 0.53
CA PHE A 159 8.06 -7.83 1.32
C PHE A 159 8.90 -6.99 2.26
N LEU A 160 8.50 -5.73 2.44
CA LEU A 160 9.06 -4.84 3.44
C LEU A 160 7.95 -4.02 4.08
N THR A 161 7.99 -3.92 5.40
CA THR A 161 7.22 -2.92 6.13
C THR A 161 8.04 -2.20 7.18
N ILE A 162 7.68 -0.96 7.48
CA ILE A 162 8.31 -0.18 8.55
C ILE A 162 7.64 -0.54 9.87
N SER A 163 8.43 -0.86 10.88
CA SER A 163 7.99 -0.79 12.27
C SER A 163 7.97 0.68 12.68
N ALA A 164 6.82 1.34 12.51
CA ALA A 164 6.66 2.77 12.79
C ALA A 164 7.16 3.18 14.19
N VAL A 165 6.93 2.34 15.22
CA VAL A 165 7.46 2.58 16.57
C VAL A 165 9.00 2.58 16.61
N LYS A 166 9.64 1.58 15.98
CA LYS A 166 11.11 1.53 15.91
C LYS A 166 11.68 2.70 15.10
N TYR A 167 10.99 3.08 14.02
CA TYR A 167 11.35 4.22 13.19
C TYR A 167 11.31 5.52 14.00
N MET A 168 10.19 5.81 14.68
CA MET A 168 10.04 6.98 15.55
C MET A 168 11.05 7.02 16.70
N MET A 169 11.47 5.86 17.22
CA MET A 169 12.48 5.76 18.27
C MET A 169 13.93 5.78 17.74
N GLY A 170 14.15 5.92 16.43
CA GLY A 170 15.49 6.03 15.84
C GLY A 170 16.31 4.74 15.87
N PHE A 171 15.66 3.57 15.87
CA PHE A 171 16.37 2.30 15.78
C PHE A 171 17.04 2.15 14.40
N SER A 172 18.25 1.58 14.37
CA SER A 172 19.04 1.42 13.14
C SER A 172 18.45 0.46 12.12
N ASN A 173 17.57 -0.45 12.54
CA ASN A 173 16.87 -1.38 11.65
C ASN A 173 15.38 -1.38 11.98
N PRO A 174 14.62 -0.38 11.49
CA PRO A 174 13.21 -0.25 11.76
C PRO A 174 12.33 -1.04 10.78
N ILE A 175 12.89 -1.93 9.96
CA ILE A 175 12.11 -2.69 8.96
C ILE A 175 11.79 -4.11 9.41
N ARG A 176 10.72 -4.66 8.85
CA ARG A 176 10.33 -6.07 8.94
C ARG A 176 10.16 -6.59 7.51
N THR A 177 10.81 -7.70 7.19
CA THR A 177 10.77 -8.31 5.86
C THR A 177 10.20 -9.72 5.85
N ASN A 178 9.98 -10.29 7.03
CA ASN A 178 9.39 -11.62 7.16
C ASN A 178 7.88 -11.58 6.90
N LYS A 179 7.49 -11.79 5.65
CA LYS A 179 6.09 -11.84 5.19
C LYS A 179 5.24 -12.87 5.93
N GLU A 180 5.84 -13.92 6.48
CA GLU A 180 5.14 -14.96 7.25
C GLU A 180 4.42 -14.40 8.49
N GLU A 181 4.90 -13.27 9.02
CA GLU A 181 4.26 -12.56 10.14
C GLU A 181 2.88 -11.99 9.77
N PHE A 182 2.57 -11.92 8.47
CA PHE A 182 1.34 -11.39 7.89
C PHE A 182 0.46 -12.47 7.27
N LYS A 183 0.79 -13.75 7.47
CA LYS A 183 -0.09 -14.83 7.03
C LYS A 183 -1.39 -14.84 7.84
N GLY A 184 -2.48 -15.17 7.15
CA GLY A 184 -3.81 -15.22 7.75
C GLY A 184 -4.78 -15.97 6.85
N VAL A 185 -6.00 -16.13 7.34
CA VAL A 185 -7.11 -16.68 6.55
C VAL A 185 -7.61 -15.58 5.62
N ILE A 186 -7.61 -15.85 4.31
CA ILE A 186 -8.25 -14.98 3.33
C ILE A 186 -9.77 -15.05 3.55
N ASN A 187 -10.38 -13.89 3.77
CA ASN A 187 -11.81 -13.69 3.89
C ASN A 187 -12.25 -12.83 2.70
N PRO A 188 -12.64 -13.44 1.56
CA PRO A 188 -13.06 -12.69 0.38
C PRO A 188 -14.14 -11.68 0.73
N LEU A 189 -14.06 -10.49 0.12
CA LEU A 189 -15.02 -9.43 0.40
C LEU A 189 -16.41 -9.84 -0.08
N GLU A 190 -17.41 -9.65 0.78
CA GLU A 190 -18.80 -9.92 0.45
C GLU A 190 -19.27 -9.05 -0.73
N PRO A 191 -20.15 -9.57 -1.60
CA PRO A 191 -20.77 -8.76 -2.63
C PRO A 191 -21.51 -7.56 -2.03
N ILE A 192 -21.26 -6.36 -2.57
CA ILE A 192 -22.04 -5.18 -2.20
C ILE A 192 -23.42 -5.29 -2.87
N ASN A 193 -24.48 -5.24 -2.07
CA ASN A 193 -25.83 -5.06 -2.57
C ASN A 193 -26.16 -3.56 -2.62
N ILE A 194 -26.47 -3.04 -3.80
CA ILE A 194 -26.89 -1.66 -3.98
C ILE A 194 -28.40 -1.66 -4.07
N ASP A 195 -29.07 -1.27 -2.99
CA ASP A 195 -30.54 -1.21 -2.95
C ASP A 195 -31.07 -0.30 -4.07
N GLY A 196 -31.88 -0.85 -4.97
CA GLY A 196 -32.53 -0.10 -6.05
C GLY A 196 -31.89 -0.22 -7.44
N ILE A 197 -30.92 -1.13 -7.63
CA ILE A 197 -30.46 -1.60 -8.95
C ILE A 197 -30.77 -3.10 -9.08
#